data_AF-A0A0N0YMU7-F1
#
_entry.id   AF-A0A0N0YMU7-F1
#
_cell.length_a   1.000
_cell.length_b   1.000
_cell.length_c   1.000
_cell.angle_alpha   90.00
_cell.angle_beta   90.00
_cell.angle_gamma   90.00
#
_symmetry.space_group_name_H-M   'P 1'
#
loop_
_entity.id
_entity.type
_entity.pdbx_description
1 polymer ?
#
loop_
_entity_poly.entity_id
_entity_poly.type
_entity_poly.pdbx_seq_one_letter_code
_entity_poly.pdbx_strand_id
1 'polypeptide(L)'
;MTDPDPDPDPDLDGDVYVFPRYLAGTTGIGDPALEPLMQLGWELTHDDLGNAYLNAPDHKVRLGFLPEGDDDGLWRINAYVDRFGPPAWGVSFNDSCPTEFVTAFTTALAQAYQDGTEHYLAQPDPTDPELAAFNAVAPLINRGWQIQHPRWGVMELQTPDGMAGLEYATGRLDAERELTTLEARWYMWGGPKNGYARWYATASTNTPTPLVKAITQSVSDPAPLPRWKDFLSRGLRDHAQLVPVTPPPPPVPTPLDVHRTAPRRRPALTTRSVPRWSTTTTPSALLPARPSSPRR
;
A
#
# COMPACT_ATOMS: atom_id res chain seq x y z
N MET A 1 -1.22 14.83 35.66
CA MET A 1 -1.79 15.45 34.46
C MET A 1 -1.03 14.83 33.31
N THR A 2 -1.64 13.81 32.72
CA THR A 2 -1.02 12.98 31.70
C THR A 2 -1.37 13.61 30.36
N ASP A 3 -0.38 13.85 29.50
CA ASP A 3 -0.69 14.17 28.11
C ASP A 3 -1.47 12.99 27.49
N PRO A 4 -2.48 13.24 26.66
CA PRO A 4 -3.08 12.19 25.87
C PRO A 4 -2.02 11.63 24.89
N ASP A 5 -2.10 10.33 24.60
CA ASP A 5 -1.43 9.80 23.40
C ASP A 5 -1.88 10.63 22.19
N PRO A 6 -1.01 10.85 21.19
CA PRO A 6 -1.48 11.39 19.92
C PRO A 6 -2.49 10.42 19.34
N ASP A 7 -3.73 10.88 19.13
CA ASP A 7 -4.70 10.15 18.32
C ASP A 7 -4.03 9.79 16.98
N PRO A 8 -4.29 8.58 16.42
CA PRO A 8 -3.88 8.29 15.06
C PRO A 8 -4.47 9.34 14.13
N ASP A 9 -3.66 9.81 13.18
CA ASP A 9 -4.05 10.86 12.23
C ASP A 9 -5.41 10.49 11.58
N PRO A 10 -6.49 11.24 11.84
CA PRO A 10 -7.85 10.82 11.48
C PRO A 10 -8.08 10.75 9.96
N ASP A 11 -7.13 11.23 9.16
CA ASP A 11 -7.13 11.17 7.70
C ASP A 11 -6.51 9.87 7.14
N LEU A 12 -5.98 8.96 7.97
CA LEU A 12 -5.39 7.68 7.54
C LEU A 12 -6.38 6.50 7.58
N ASP A 13 -6.79 6.03 6.41
CA ASP A 13 -7.64 4.83 6.25
C ASP A 13 -6.85 3.50 6.40
N GLY A 14 -6.40 3.21 7.62
CA GLY A 14 -5.81 1.91 7.94
C GLY A 14 -4.98 1.84 9.22
N ASP A 15 -4.78 0.62 9.73
CA ASP A 15 -3.93 0.32 10.90
C ASP A 15 -2.51 -0.15 10.49
N VAL A 16 -2.30 -0.54 9.23
CA VAL A 16 -1.00 -0.93 8.67
C VAL A 16 -0.70 -0.25 7.33
N TYR A 17 0.55 0.14 7.15
CA TYR A 17 1.16 0.43 5.87
C TYR A 17 1.56 -0.88 5.18
N VAL A 18 1.08 -1.07 3.94
CA VAL A 18 1.34 -2.24 3.11
C VAL A 18 2.34 -1.92 2.01
N PHE A 19 3.43 -2.68 1.97
CA PHE A 19 4.43 -2.62 0.91
C PHE A 19 4.70 -4.03 0.37
N PRO A 20 4.90 -4.22 -0.95
CA PRO A 20 4.74 -3.24 -2.03
C PRO A 20 3.27 -2.98 -2.41
N ARG A 21 3.00 -1.86 -3.10
CA ARG A 21 1.64 -1.41 -3.47
C ARG A 21 0.84 -2.45 -4.25
N TYR A 22 1.49 -3.21 -5.14
CA TYR A 22 0.85 -4.29 -5.90
C TYR A 22 0.39 -5.49 -5.05
N LEU A 23 0.67 -5.51 -3.74
CA LEU A 23 0.11 -6.45 -2.77
C LEU A 23 -0.83 -5.79 -1.73
N ALA A 24 -1.20 -4.52 -1.90
CA ALA A 24 -2.09 -3.80 -0.97
C ALA A 24 -3.57 -4.19 -1.12
N GLY A 25 -3.97 -4.79 -2.25
CA GLY A 25 -5.37 -5.11 -2.54
C GLY A 25 -6.29 -3.89 -2.66
N THR A 26 -7.54 -4.15 -3.05
CA THR A 26 -8.64 -3.17 -3.06
C THR A 26 -8.94 -2.61 -1.67
N THR A 27 -9.48 -1.39 -1.60
CA THR A 27 -10.14 -0.88 -0.38
C THR A 27 -11.61 -1.29 -0.30
N GLY A 28 -12.18 -1.88 -1.36
CA GLY A 28 -13.59 -2.28 -1.45
C GLY A 28 -14.58 -1.13 -1.65
N ILE A 29 -14.10 0.12 -1.79
CA ILE A 29 -14.92 1.32 -2.01
C ILE A 29 -14.61 1.99 -3.35
N GLY A 30 -15.63 2.56 -3.99
CA GLY A 30 -15.51 3.20 -5.31
C GLY A 30 -15.11 4.68 -5.26
N ASP A 31 -15.57 5.42 -4.24
CA ASP A 31 -15.58 6.88 -4.21
C ASP A 31 -14.24 7.56 -4.58
N PRO A 32 -13.06 7.12 -4.06
CA PRO A 32 -11.78 7.77 -4.38
C PRO A 32 -11.37 7.66 -5.86
N ALA A 33 -11.87 6.66 -6.59
CA ALA A 33 -11.60 6.50 -8.01
C ALA A 33 -12.60 7.25 -8.89
N LEU A 34 -13.81 7.51 -8.38
CA LEU A 34 -14.85 8.33 -9.03
C LEU A 34 -14.56 9.83 -8.90
N GLU A 35 -14.01 10.25 -7.76
CA GLU A 35 -13.85 11.66 -7.38
C GLU A 35 -13.18 12.55 -8.45
N PRO A 36 -12.03 12.18 -9.09
CA PRO A 36 -11.37 13.06 -10.06
C PRO A 36 -12.25 13.47 -11.25
N LEU A 37 -13.21 12.62 -11.62
CA LEU A 37 -14.15 12.85 -12.71
C LEU A 37 -15.42 13.58 -12.21
N MET A 38 -15.87 13.30 -10.99
CA MET A 38 -16.95 14.06 -10.33
C MET A 38 -16.56 15.54 -10.13
N GLN A 39 -15.30 15.82 -9.81
CA GLN A 39 -14.78 17.20 -9.71
C GLN A 39 -14.81 17.97 -11.05
N LEU A 40 -14.89 17.26 -12.20
CA LEU A 40 -15.14 17.87 -13.52
C LEU A 40 -16.62 18.10 -13.82
N GLY A 41 -17.53 17.78 -12.89
CA GLY A 41 -18.98 17.86 -13.10
C GLY A 41 -19.53 16.77 -14.03
N TRP A 42 -18.88 15.60 -14.09
CA TRP A 42 -19.44 14.44 -14.79
C TRP A 42 -20.69 13.93 -14.06
N GLU A 43 -21.67 13.46 -14.81
CA GLU A 43 -22.96 13.03 -14.27
C GLU A 43 -22.82 11.63 -13.65
N LEU A 44 -23.03 11.53 -12.33
CA LEU A 44 -23.09 10.28 -11.59
C LEU A 44 -24.54 9.78 -11.53
N THR A 45 -24.80 8.62 -12.11
CA THR A 45 -26.07 7.90 -11.99
C THR A 45 -25.87 6.52 -11.37
N HIS A 46 -26.93 5.96 -10.81
CA HIS A 46 -26.95 4.61 -10.25
C HIS A 46 -28.14 3.85 -10.84
N ASP A 47 -28.03 2.53 -10.93
CA ASP A 47 -29.18 1.66 -11.22
C ASP A 47 -29.79 1.06 -9.94
N ASP A 48 -30.90 0.33 -10.09
CA ASP A 48 -31.60 -0.34 -8.98
C ASP A 48 -30.83 -1.56 -8.41
N LEU A 49 -29.69 -1.94 -9.01
CA LEU A 49 -28.83 -3.04 -8.58
C LEU A 49 -27.66 -2.56 -7.73
N GLY A 50 -27.29 -1.27 -7.81
CA GLY A 50 -26.16 -0.69 -7.10
C GLY A 50 -24.91 -0.50 -7.98
N ASN A 51 -25.04 -0.68 -9.29
CA ASN A 51 -24.02 -0.22 -10.24
C ASN A 51 -24.04 1.31 -10.32
N ALA A 52 -22.86 1.91 -10.46
CA ALA A 52 -22.70 3.36 -10.61
C ALA A 52 -22.06 3.69 -11.96
N TYR A 53 -22.51 4.77 -12.59
CA TYR A 53 -22.06 5.20 -13.90
C TYR A 53 -21.70 6.69 -13.89
N LEU A 54 -20.49 7.01 -14.36
CA LEU A 54 -20.07 8.38 -14.63
C LEU A 54 -20.03 8.64 -16.13
N ASN A 55 -20.72 9.69 -16.57
CA ASN A 55 -20.73 10.12 -17.97
C ASN A 55 -20.09 11.50 -18.12
N ALA A 56 -19.14 11.62 -19.05
CA ALA A 56 -18.62 12.92 -19.46
C ALA A 56 -19.77 13.78 -20.06
N PRO A 57 -19.77 15.12 -19.85
CA PRO A 57 -20.80 16.02 -20.41
C PRO A 57 -20.96 15.98 -21.93
N ASP A 58 -19.94 15.52 -22.67
CA ASP A 58 -20.00 15.33 -24.11
C ASP A 58 -20.44 13.91 -24.53
N HIS A 59 -20.72 13.02 -23.58
CA HIS A 59 -21.03 11.59 -23.70
C HIS A 59 -19.98 10.74 -24.47
N LYS A 60 -18.75 11.24 -24.62
CA LYS A 60 -17.65 10.53 -25.28
C LYS A 60 -16.76 9.72 -24.34
N VAL A 61 -16.90 9.88 -23.02
CA VAL A 61 -16.23 9.00 -22.06
C VAL A 61 -17.25 8.54 -21.03
N ARG A 62 -17.18 7.25 -20.68
CA ARG A 62 -18.06 6.60 -19.72
C ARG A 62 -17.22 5.71 -18.80
N LEU A 63 -17.48 5.80 -17.51
CA LEU A 63 -16.96 4.89 -16.49
C LEU A 63 -18.15 4.16 -15.86
N GLY A 64 -18.04 2.85 -15.70
CA GLY A 64 -18.92 2.03 -14.88
C GLY A 64 -18.15 1.44 -13.69
N PHE A 65 -18.77 1.49 -12.52
CA PHE A 65 -18.46 0.71 -11.34
C PHE A 65 -19.56 -0.33 -11.19
N LEU A 66 -19.22 -1.61 -11.37
CA LEU A 66 -20.13 -2.70 -11.70
C LEU A 66 -20.03 -3.87 -10.70
N PRO A 67 -20.37 -3.69 -9.41
CA PRO A 67 -20.31 -4.75 -8.41
C PRO A 67 -21.29 -5.90 -8.69
N GLU A 68 -22.39 -5.64 -9.42
CA GLU A 68 -23.38 -6.65 -9.82
C GLU A 68 -23.21 -7.07 -11.29
N GLY A 69 -21.97 -7.03 -11.82
CA GLY A 69 -21.63 -7.50 -13.15
C GLY A 69 -21.59 -9.04 -13.27
N ASP A 70 -21.70 -9.55 -14.51
CA ASP A 70 -21.60 -11.00 -14.80
C ASP A 70 -20.17 -11.58 -14.64
N ASP A 71 -19.16 -10.73 -14.43
CA ASP A 71 -17.74 -11.09 -14.24
C ASP A 71 -17.07 -10.23 -13.15
N ASP A 72 -15.80 -10.52 -12.84
CA ASP A 72 -15.05 -9.81 -11.80
C ASP A 72 -14.53 -8.41 -12.23
N GLY A 73 -14.86 -7.96 -13.45
CA GLY A 73 -14.47 -6.68 -14.03
C GLY A 73 -15.23 -5.48 -13.45
N LEU A 74 -15.00 -5.21 -12.16
CA LEU A 74 -15.64 -4.18 -11.34
C LEU A 74 -15.57 -2.77 -11.96
N TRP A 75 -14.47 -2.41 -12.62
CA TRP A 75 -14.30 -1.10 -13.24
C TRP A 75 -14.20 -1.24 -14.75
N ARG A 76 -15.02 -0.48 -15.50
CA ARG A 76 -14.92 -0.40 -16.96
C ARG A 76 -14.95 1.04 -17.42
N ILE A 77 -13.89 1.50 -18.09
CA ILE A 77 -13.79 2.85 -18.63
C ILE A 77 -13.60 2.79 -20.14
N ASN A 78 -14.49 3.44 -20.87
CA ASN A 78 -14.51 3.46 -22.34
C ASN A 78 -14.57 4.89 -22.86
N ALA A 79 -13.82 5.19 -23.92
CA ALA A 79 -13.95 6.44 -24.66
C ALA A 79 -14.36 6.20 -26.12
N TYR A 80 -14.99 7.20 -26.74
CA TYR A 80 -15.70 7.09 -28.00
C TYR A 80 -15.36 8.27 -28.92
N VAL A 81 -15.06 8.02 -30.19
CA VAL A 81 -14.97 9.10 -31.21
C VAL A 81 -16.37 9.62 -31.54
N ASP A 82 -17.30 8.69 -31.80
CA ASP A 82 -18.73 8.92 -32.01
C ASP A 82 -19.53 8.26 -30.89
N ARG A 83 -20.52 8.98 -30.35
CA ARG A 83 -21.30 8.64 -29.14
C ARG A 83 -22.09 7.33 -29.26
N PHE A 84 -22.39 6.93 -30.49
CA PHE A 84 -23.14 5.72 -30.83
C PHE A 84 -22.28 4.68 -31.59
N GLY A 85 -21.00 4.97 -31.79
CA GLY A 85 -20.05 4.03 -32.38
C GLY A 85 -19.50 3.03 -31.35
N PRO A 86 -18.68 2.05 -31.80
CA PRO A 86 -17.86 1.28 -30.89
C PRO A 86 -16.88 2.20 -30.13
N PRO A 87 -16.45 1.85 -28.91
CA PRO A 87 -15.46 2.64 -28.20
C PRO A 87 -14.13 2.62 -28.95
N ALA A 88 -13.45 3.76 -28.94
CA ALA A 88 -12.12 3.95 -29.51
C ALA A 88 -11.07 3.14 -28.75
N TRP A 89 -11.22 3.10 -27.42
CA TRP A 89 -10.44 2.31 -26.47
C TRP A 89 -11.28 1.98 -25.24
N GLY A 90 -10.86 0.94 -24.52
CA GLY A 90 -11.40 0.53 -23.23
C GLY A 90 -10.30 0.11 -22.25
N VAL A 91 -10.61 0.22 -20.96
CA VAL A 91 -9.77 -0.17 -19.82
C VAL A 91 -10.66 -0.86 -18.78
N SER A 92 -10.18 -1.97 -18.22
CA SER A 92 -10.86 -2.71 -17.16
C SER A 92 -9.96 -2.90 -15.94
N PHE A 93 -10.53 -2.90 -14.73
CA PHE A 93 -9.86 -3.32 -13.50
C PHE A 93 -10.80 -4.24 -12.72
N ASN A 94 -10.27 -5.34 -12.16
CA ASN A 94 -11.10 -6.29 -11.42
C ASN A 94 -11.35 -5.88 -9.96
N ASP A 95 -12.26 -6.60 -9.30
CA ASP A 95 -12.70 -6.37 -7.92
C ASP A 95 -11.58 -6.21 -6.89
N SER A 96 -10.50 -6.97 -7.08
CA SER A 96 -9.34 -7.08 -6.21
C SER A 96 -8.31 -5.98 -6.43
N CYS A 97 -8.46 -5.16 -7.47
CA CYS A 97 -7.50 -4.13 -7.84
C CYS A 97 -7.39 -3.01 -6.79
N PRO A 98 -6.17 -2.62 -6.36
CA PRO A 98 -5.98 -1.45 -5.51
C PRO A 98 -6.63 -0.20 -6.11
N THR A 99 -7.50 0.43 -5.33
CA THR A 99 -8.29 1.60 -5.71
C THR A 99 -7.42 2.74 -6.22
N GLU A 100 -6.18 2.88 -5.71
CA GLU A 100 -5.21 3.89 -6.12
C GLU A 100 -4.63 3.67 -7.53
N PHE A 101 -4.80 2.48 -8.13
CA PHE A 101 -4.45 2.24 -9.53
C PHE A 101 -5.56 2.77 -10.45
N VAL A 102 -6.82 2.57 -10.06
CA VAL A 102 -7.99 3.14 -10.72
C VAL A 102 -8.01 4.66 -10.55
N THR A 103 -7.80 5.18 -9.34
CA THR A 103 -7.68 6.62 -9.06
C THR A 103 -6.55 7.29 -9.85
N ALA A 104 -5.39 6.64 -9.99
CA ALA A 104 -4.31 7.17 -10.81
C ALA A 104 -4.72 7.28 -12.30
N PHE A 105 -5.43 6.27 -12.81
CA PHE A 105 -5.98 6.30 -14.16
C PHE A 105 -7.05 7.39 -14.34
N THR A 106 -8.04 7.48 -13.43
CA THR A 106 -9.11 8.48 -13.53
C THR A 106 -8.62 9.90 -13.31
N THR A 107 -7.58 10.11 -12.48
CA THR A 107 -6.88 11.40 -12.35
C THR A 107 -6.18 11.80 -13.65
N ALA A 108 -5.45 10.87 -14.29
CA ALA A 108 -4.81 11.15 -15.58
C ALA A 108 -5.84 11.38 -16.71
N LEU A 109 -6.97 10.66 -16.67
CA LEU A 109 -8.09 10.85 -17.59
C LEU A 109 -8.78 12.20 -17.37
N ALA A 110 -8.95 12.64 -16.12
CA ALA A 110 -9.51 13.94 -15.80
C ALA A 110 -8.65 15.07 -16.39
N GLN A 111 -7.33 15.01 -16.20
CA GLN A 111 -6.38 15.95 -16.80
C GLN A 111 -6.46 15.90 -18.34
N ALA A 112 -6.39 14.71 -18.94
CA ALA A 112 -6.46 14.56 -20.39
C ALA A 112 -7.79 15.07 -21.00
N TYR A 113 -8.90 14.94 -20.26
CA TYR A 113 -10.20 15.48 -20.68
C TYR A 113 -10.26 17.01 -20.60
N GLN A 114 -9.61 17.61 -19.60
CA GLN A 114 -9.45 19.07 -19.52
C GLN A 114 -8.52 19.62 -20.60
N ASP A 115 -7.43 18.91 -20.92
CA ASP A 115 -6.42 19.34 -21.89
C ASP A 115 -6.96 19.35 -23.33
N GLY A 116 -7.73 18.32 -23.73
CA GLY A 116 -8.39 18.30 -25.04
C GLY A 116 -8.79 16.91 -25.55
N THR A 117 -9.58 16.87 -26.62
CA THR A 117 -10.00 15.60 -27.25
C THR A 117 -8.80 14.81 -27.79
N GLU A 118 -7.80 15.52 -28.28
CA GLU A 118 -6.52 15.03 -28.76
C GLU A 118 -5.66 14.39 -27.67
N HIS A 119 -5.94 14.62 -26.38
CA HIS A 119 -5.21 14.02 -25.27
C HIS A 119 -5.83 12.70 -24.81
N TYR A 120 -7.15 12.65 -24.58
CA TYR A 120 -7.84 11.42 -24.15
C TYR A 120 -8.23 10.48 -25.31
N LEU A 121 -8.20 10.93 -26.58
CA LEU A 121 -8.31 10.07 -27.77
C LEU A 121 -6.99 9.97 -28.56
N ALA A 122 -5.85 10.32 -27.94
CA ALA A 122 -4.53 10.13 -28.54
C ALA A 122 -4.27 8.65 -28.87
N GLN A 123 -4.27 8.30 -30.15
CA GLN A 123 -3.80 6.98 -30.57
C GLN A 123 -2.26 6.90 -30.42
N PRO A 124 -1.69 5.74 -30.03
CA PRO A 124 -0.24 5.53 -30.10
C PRO A 124 0.30 5.80 -31.50
N ASP A 125 1.53 6.31 -31.58
CA ASP A 125 2.17 6.60 -32.88
C ASP A 125 2.26 5.32 -33.74
N PRO A 126 1.61 5.26 -34.91
CA PRO A 126 1.63 4.07 -35.76
C PRO A 126 2.99 3.82 -36.43
N THR A 127 3.90 4.80 -36.39
CA THR A 127 5.26 4.70 -36.95
C THR A 127 6.28 4.17 -35.94
N ASP A 128 6.07 4.39 -34.65
CA ASP A 128 6.90 3.85 -33.56
C ASP A 128 6.05 3.40 -32.33
N PRO A 129 5.27 2.31 -32.49
CA PRO A 129 4.45 1.77 -31.41
C PRO A 129 5.30 1.17 -30.28
N GLU A 130 6.56 0.80 -30.54
CA GLU A 130 7.48 0.27 -29.54
C GLU A 130 7.97 1.36 -28.59
N LEU A 131 8.28 2.56 -29.10
CA LEU A 131 8.60 3.73 -28.26
C LEU A 131 7.40 4.19 -27.43
N ALA A 132 6.19 4.19 -28.00
CA ALA A 132 4.96 4.46 -27.25
C ALA A 132 4.78 3.45 -26.10
N ALA A 133 4.98 2.16 -26.37
CA ALA A 133 4.92 1.13 -25.36
C ALA A 133 6.02 1.27 -24.29
N PHE A 134 7.25 1.57 -24.70
CA PHE A 134 8.39 1.82 -23.80
C PHE A 134 8.07 2.97 -22.83
N ASN A 135 7.49 4.06 -23.31
CA ASN A 135 7.10 5.20 -22.48
C ASN A 135 6.04 4.87 -21.40
N ALA A 136 5.15 3.92 -21.68
CA ALA A 136 4.19 3.41 -20.70
C ALA A 136 4.85 2.48 -19.65
N VAL A 137 5.81 1.64 -20.03
CA VAL A 137 6.48 0.70 -19.09
C VAL A 137 7.73 1.25 -18.39
N ALA A 138 8.25 2.41 -18.83
CA ALA A 138 9.43 3.03 -18.25
C ALA A 138 9.39 3.20 -16.71
N PRO A 139 8.26 3.52 -16.05
CA PRO A 139 8.18 3.51 -14.58
C PRO A 139 8.55 2.15 -13.97
N LEU A 140 8.07 1.05 -14.53
CA LEU A 140 8.34 -0.31 -14.04
C LEU A 140 9.85 -0.64 -14.12
N ILE A 141 10.45 -0.38 -15.28
CA ILE A 141 11.88 -0.63 -15.54
C ILE A 141 12.75 0.20 -14.59
N ASN A 142 12.43 1.49 -14.42
CA ASN A 142 13.13 2.39 -13.49
C ASN A 142 12.99 1.97 -12.01
N ARG A 143 12.03 1.09 -11.70
CA ARG A 143 11.79 0.53 -10.36
C ARG A 143 12.18 -0.95 -10.26
N GLY A 144 13.06 -1.42 -11.15
CA GLY A 144 13.69 -2.73 -11.05
C GLY A 144 12.83 -3.91 -11.52
N TRP A 145 11.70 -3.66 -12.20
CA TRP A 145 10.99 -4.72 -12.91
C TRP A 145 11.85 -5.22 -14.07
N GLN A 146 11.90 -6.54 -14.21
CA GLN A 146 12.78 -7.22 -15.15
C GLN A 146 11.98 -7.71 -16.35
N ILE A 147 12.46 -7.38 -17.55
CA ILE A 147 11.98 -7.98 -18.80
C ILE A 147 12.26 -9.48 -18.72
N GLN A 148 11.21 -10.28 -18.75
CA GLN A 148 11.28 -11.74 -18.74
C GLN A 148 11.64 -12.26 -20.13
N HIS A 149 11.97 -13.56 -20.22
CA HIS A 149 12.32 -14.18 -21.49
C HIS A 149 11.22 -13.95 -22.54
N PRO A 150 11.49 -13.20 -23.63
CA PRO A 150 10.47 -12.79 -24.57
C PRO A 150 9.82 -14.01 -25.22
N ARG A 151 8.50 -14.10 -25.10
CA ARG A 151 7.68 -15.09 -25.82
C ARG A 151 7.30 -14.48 -27.17
N TRP A 152 7.06 -15.32 -28.17
CA TRP A 152 6.64 -14.81 -29.48
C TRP A 152 5.33 -14.02 -29.34
N GLY A 153 5.35 -12.74 -29.71
CA GLY A 153 4.17 -11.88 -29.68
C GLY A 153 3.85 -11.21 -28.34
N VAL A 154 4.66 -11.41 -27.28
CA VAL A 154 4.45 -10.79 -25.96
C VAL A 154 5.77 -10.33 -25.34
N MET A 155 5.85 -9.05 -24.98
CA MET A 155 6.85 -8.52 -24.06
C MET A 155 6.31 -8.62 -22.64
N GLU A 156 7.04 -9.28 -21.74
CA GLU A 156 6.63 -9.51 -20.35
C GLU A 156 7.62 -8.82 -19.40
N LEU A 157 7.12 -8.03 -18.46
CA LEU A 157 7.88 -7.47 -17.34
C LEU A 157 7.33 -8.06 -16.03
N GLN A 158 8.20 -8.43 -15.11
CA GLN A 158 7.80 -8.90 -13.77
C GLN A 158 8.67 -8.30 -12.67
N THR A 159 8.12 -8.27 -11.46
CA THR A 159 8.89 -7.98 -10.24
C THR A 159 9.87 -9.13 -9.91
N PRO A 160 11.00 -8.88 -9.22
CA PRO A 160 11.98 -9.92 -8.89
C PRO A 160 11.45 -11.07 -8.02
N ASP A 161 10.34 -10.86 -7.30
CA ASP A 161 9.63 -11.87 -6.51
C ASP A 161 8.56 -12.65 -7.32
N GLY A 162 8.30 -12.27 -8.57
CA GLY A 162 7.27 -12.86 -9.43
C GLY A 162 5.83 -12.61 -8.97
N MET A 163 5.62 -11.64 -8.07
CA MET A 163 4.32 -11.34 -7.45
C MET A 163 3.51 -10.27 -8.20
N ALA A 164 4.11 -9.54 -9.14
CA ALA A 164 3.39 -8.71 -10.10
C ALA A 164 4.03 -8.76 -11.49
N GLY A 165 3.22 -8.47 -12.52
CA GLY A 165 3.63 -8.53 -13.91
C GLY A 165 2.82 -7.64 -14.83
N LEU A 166 3.41 -7.33 -15.98
CA LEU A 166 2.79 -6.65 -17.12
C LEU A 166 3.15 -7.44 -18.38
N GLU A 167 2.13 -7.83 -19.13
CA GLU A 167 2.24 -8.39 -20.46
C GLU A 167 1.77 -7.34 -21.48
N TYR A 168 2.62 -7.07 -22.48
CA TYR A 168 2.34 -6.24 -23.62
C TYR A 168 2.33 -7.11 -24.88
N ALA A 169 1.16 -7.31 -25.47
CA ALA A 169 1.04 -7.99 -26.75
C ALA A 169 1.70 -7.12 -27.84
N THR A 170 2.52 -7.70 -28.72
CA THR A 170 3.18 -6.98 -29.83
C THR A 170 2.49 -7.22 -31.19
N GLY A 171 1.58 -8.19 -31.28
CA GLY A 171 0.85 -8.54 -32.50
C GLY A 171 -0.34 -7.63 -32.81
N ARG A 172 -1.02 -7.90 -33.93
CA ARG A 172 -2.36 -7.35 -34.18
C ARG A 172 -3.36 -8.05 -33.27
N LEU A 173 -4.20 -7.27 -32.59
CA LEU A 173 -5.32 -7.75 -31.79
C LEU A 173 -6.64 -7.43 -32.49
N ASP A 174 -7.71 -8.07 -32.04
CA ASP A 174 -9.07 -7.79 -32.46
C ASP A 174 -9.74 -6.84 -31.48
N ALA A 175 -10.19 -5.69 -31.96
CA ALA A 175 -10.68 -4.62 -31.10
C ALA A 175 -11.92 -5.02 -30.28
N GLU A 176 -12.79 -5.90 -30.79
CA GLU A 176 -13.95 -6.38 -30.04
C GLU A 176 -13.52 -7.30 -28.89
N ARG A 177 -12.57 -8.21 -29.16
CA ARG A 177 -11.98 -9.09 -28.11
C ARG A 177 -11.24 -8.31 -27.04
N GLU A 178 -10.51 -7.24 -27.40
CA GLU A 178 -9.81 -6.36 -26.44
C GLU A 178 -10.75 -5.65 -25.44
N LEU A 179 -12.04 -5.55 -25.77
CA LEU A 179 -13.06 -4.84 -24.97
C LEU A 179 -14.02 -5.77 -24.24
N THR A 180 -14.15 -7.01 -24.71
CA THR A 180 -15.11 -8.02 -24.23
C THR A 180 -14.46 -9.20 -23.51
N THR A 181 -13.12 -9.28 -23.51
CA THR A 181 -12.34 -10.36 -22.90
C THR A 181 -11.08 -9.80 -22.22
N LEU A 182 -10.30 -10.68 -21.58
CA LEU A 182 -8.99 -10.31 -21.03
C LEU A 182 -7.85 -10.27 -22.08
N GLU A 183 -8.13 -10.56 -23.35
CA GLU A 183 -7.15 -10.51 -24.45
C GLU A 183 -6.93 -9.06 -24.93
N ALA A 184 -6.31 -8.24 -24.09
CA ALA A 184 -6.02 -6.82 -24.37
C ALA A 184 -4.55 -6.57 -24.74
N ARG A 185 -4.25 -5.41 -25.36
CA ARG A 185 -2.87 -4.92 -25.61
C ARG A 185 -2.00 -4.96 -24.36
N TRP A 186 -2.57 -4.50 -23.26
CA TRP A 186 -1.94 -4.38 -21.95
C TRP A 186 -2.69 -5.29 -20.99
N TYR A 187 -1.97 -6.21 -20.35
CA TYR A 187 -2.48 -7.03 -19.26
C TYR A 187 -1.54 -6.91 -18.05
N MET A 188 -2.00 -6.22 -17.03
CA MET A 188 -1.27 -5.99 -15.77
C MET A 188 -1.89 -6.84 -14.67
N TRP A 189 -1.07 -7.35 -13.74
CA TRP A 189 -1.54 -8.17 -12.64
C TRP A 189 -0.65 -8.10 -11.41
N GLY A 190 -1.20 -8.45 -10.26
CA GLY A 190 -0.45 -8.61 -9.01
C GLY A 190 -1.15 -9.52 -8.00
N GLY A 191 -0.37 -10.04 -7.05
CA GLY A 191 -0.83 -11.00 -6.06
C GLY A 191 -0.51 -12.47 -6.41
N PRO A 192 -0.68 -13.39 -5.45
CA PRO A 192 -0.27 -14.79 -5.59
C PRO A 192 -1.04 -15.50 -6.70
N LYS A 193 -0.34 -16.34 -7.49
CA LYS A 193 -0.88 -16.98 -8.71
C LYS A 193 -2.15 -17.82 -8.52
N ASN A 194 -2.35 -18.38 -7.33
CA ASN A 194 -3.46 -19.31 -7.01
C ASN A 194 -4.47 -18.73 -6.01
N GLY A 195 -4.50 -17.40 -5.83
CA GLY A 195 -5.36 -16.73 -4.85
C GLY A 195 -6.48 -15.91 -5.48
N TYR A 196 -7.66 -15.93 -4.86
CA TYR A 196 -8.80 -15.05 -5.17
C TYR A 196 -8.49 -13.55 -5.00
N ALA A 197 -7.36 -13.19 -4.39
CA ALA A 197 -6.92 -11.80 -4.20
C ALA A 197 -5.88 -11.36 -5.25
N ARG A 198 -5.85 -12.05 -6.40
CA ARG A 198 -5.03 -11.65 -7.54
C ARG A 198 -5.80 -10.58 -8.31
N TRP A 199 -5.23 -9.39 -8.40
CA TRP A 199 -5.81 -8.35 -9.22
C TRP A 199 -5.31 -8.40 -10.65
N TYR A 200 -6.11 -7.88 -11.58
CA TYR A 200 -5.68 -7.54 -12.92
C TYR A 200 -6.21 -6.18 -13.38
N ALA A 201 -5.56 -5.62 -14.38
CA ALA A 201 -6.02 -4.46 -15.13
C ALA A 201 -5.71 -4.67 -16.62
N THR A 202 -6.67 -4.36 -17.49
CA THR A 202 -6.52 -4.45 -18.94
C THR A 202 -6.61 -3.07 -19.59
N ALA A 203 -5.88 -2.86 -20.67
CA ALA A 203 -6.07 -1.69 -21.54
C ALA A 203 -5.90 -2.08 -23.01
N SER A 204 -6.82 -1.60 -23.85
CA SER A 204 -6.85 -1.88 -25.29
C SER A 204 -5.74 -1.17 -26.09
N THR A 205 -5.51 -1.59 -27.34
CA THR A 205 -4.47 -1.06 -28.24
C THR A 205 -4.44 0.46 -28.35
N ASN A 206 -5.60 1.10 -28.42
CA ASN A 206 -5.72 2.55 -28.65
C ASN A 206 -5.75 3.38 -27.36
N THR A 207 -5.58 2.77 -26.18
CA THR A 207 -5.58 3.51 -24.91
C THR A 207 -4.37 4.46 -24.87
N PRO A 208 -4.56 5.78 -24.67
CA PRO A 208 -3.48 6.76 -24.70
C PRO A 208 -2.34 6.40 -23.74
N THR A 209 -1.10 6.49 -24.25
CA THR A 209 0.12 6.19 -23.50
C THR A 209 0.22 6.89 -22.13
N PRO A 210 -0.17 8.17 -21.96
CA PRO A 210 -0.15 8.81 -20.64
C PRO A 210 -1.07 8.15 -19.61
N LEU A 211 -2.21 7.59 -20.03
CA LEU A 211 -3.17 6.95 -19.13
C LEU A 211 -2.66 5.58 -18.66
N VAL A 212 -2.11 4.77 -19.57
CA VAL A 212 -1.45 3.51 -19.21
C VAL A 212 -0.24 3.77 -18.30
N LYS A 213 0.54 4.83 -18.59
CA LYS A 213 1.67 5.25 -17.76
C LYS A 213 1.26 5.65 -16.35
N ALA A 214 0.07 6.22 -16.14
CA ALA A 214 -0.43 6.55 -14.80
C ALA A 214 -0.65 5.28 -13.95
N ILE A 215 -1.18 4.21 -14.56
CA ILE A 215 -1.33 2.90 -13.90
C ILE A 215 0.05 2.35 -13.54
N THR A 216 0.98 2.24 -14.50
CA THR A 216 2.31 1.65 -14.25
C THR A 216 3.13 2.47 -13.25
N GLN A 217 2.98 3.79 -13.24
CA GLN A 217 3.57 4.67 -12.24
C GLN A 217 3.01 4.39 -10.84
N SER A 218 1.69 4.24 -10.68
CA SER A 218 1.04 3.93 -9.40
C SER A 218 1.38 2.52 -8.89
N VAL A 219 1.42 1.53 -9.79
CA VAL A 219 1.77 0.12 -9.50
C VAL A 219 3.22 -0.03 -9.02
N SER A 220 4.16 0.76 -9.56
CA SER A 220 5.58 0.70 -9.23
C SER A 220 6.05 1.73 -8.20
N ASP A 221 5.16 2.61 -7.73
CA ASP A 221 5.45 3.61 -6.71
C ASP A 221 5.90 2.95 -5.38
N PRO A 222 6.89 3.50 -4.64
CA PRO A 222 7.49 2.79 -3.51
C PRO A 222 6.84 3.17 -2.17
N ALA A 223 5.93 4.16 -2.16
CA ALA A 223 5.24 4.56 -0.95
C ALA A 223 4.25 3.44 -0.57
N PRO A 224 4.26 2.97 0.69
CA PRO A 224 3.28 1.99 1.12
C PRO A 224 1.88 2.59 1.13
N LEU A 225 0.86 1.74 1.04
CA LEU A 225 -0.54 2.15 1.11
C LEU A 225 -1.12 1.82 2.50
N PRO A 226 -1.87 2.72 3.14
CA PRO A 226 -2.59 2.40 4.35
C PRO A 226 -3.71 1.40 4.04
N ARG A 227 -3.87 0.40 4.91
CA ARG A 227 -4.94 -0.59 4.85
C ARG A 227 -5.35 -1.01 6.25
N TRP A 228 -6.58 -1.45 6.39
CA TRP A 228 -7.01 -2.28 7.51
C TRP A 228 -6.49 -3.70 7.33
N LYS A 229 -5.62 -4.13 8.24
CA LYS A 229 -4.94 -5.44 8.24
C LYS A 229 -5.92 -6.60 8.11
N ASP A 230 -7.10 -6.50 8.72
CA ASP A 230 -8.10 -7.57 8.70
C ASP A 230 -8.82 -7.68 7.36
N PHE A 231 -8.90 -6.59 6.56
CA PHE A 231 -9.49 -6.59 5.22
C PHE A 231 -8.54 -7.13 4.15
N LEU A 232 -7.22 -7.09 4.37
CA LEU A 232 -6.27 -7.79 3.51
C LEU A 232 -6.55 -9.29 3.48
N SER A 233 -6.57 -9.90 2.30
CA SER A 233 -6.68 -11.35 2.20
C SER A 233 -5.47 -12.03 2.87
N ARG A 234 -5.65 -13.24 3.41
CA ARG A 234 -4.55 -14.04 3.97
C ARG A 234 -3.39 -14.19 2.97
N GLY A 235 -3.71 -14.49 1.71
CA GLY A 235 -2.70 -14.66 0.67
C GLY A 235 -1.88 -13.41 0.40
N LEU A 236 -2.46 -12.21 0.51
CA LEU A 236 -1.68 -10.97 0.39
C LEU A 236 -0.82 -10.73 1.65
N ARG A 237 -1.36 -10.95 2.85
CA ARG A 237 -0.61 -10.77 4.12
C ARG A 237 0.60 -11.69 4.25
N ASP A 238 0.55 -12.90 3.68
CA ASP A 238 1.66 -13.85 3.73
C ASP A 238 2.83 -13.47 2.77
N HIS A 239 2.62 -12.49 1.88
CA HIS A 239 3.63 -12.00 0.92
C HIS A 239 3.98 -10.50 1.05
N ALA A 240 3.09 -9.67 1.61
CA ALA A 240 3.32 -8.25 1.81
C ALA A 240 4.04 -7.95 3.14
N GLN A 241 4.84 -6.89 3.14
CA GLN A 241 5.36 -6.27 4.36
C GLN A 241 4.28 -5.38 4.97
N LEU A 242 3.98 -5.59 6.25
CA LEU A 242 2.99 -4.83 7.00
C LEU A 242 3.69 -4.08 8.15
N VAL A 243 3.65 -2.75 8.12
CA VAL A 243 4.21 -1.88 9.16
C VAL A 243 3.06 -1.16 9.87
N PRO A 244 2.86 -1.32 11.19
CA PRO A 244 1.81 -0.59 11.90
C PRO A 244 1.92 0.93 11.70
N VAL A 245 0.77 1.58 11.48
CA VAL A 245 0.68 3.06 11.31
C VAL A 245 1.02 3.77 12.63
N THR A 246 0.61 3.17 13.75
CA THR A 246 0.90 3.63 15.13
C THR A 246 1.83 2.60 15.80
N PRO A 247 2.84 3.00 16.61
CA PRO A 247 3.79 2.06 17.20
C PRO A 247 3.11 1.00 18.09
N PRO A 248 3.71 -0.21 18.22
CA PRO A 248 3.16 -1.26 19.07
C PRO A 248 3.08 -0.78 20.54
N PRO A 249 2.09 -1.26 21.31
CA PRO A 249 1.90 -0.85 22.70
C PRO A 249 3.18 -1.09 23.51
N PRO A 250 3.48 -0.22 24.50
CA PRO A 250 4.73 -0.29 25.25
C PRO A 250 4.90 -1.68 25.88
N PRO A 251 6.11 -2.25 25.88
CA PRO A 251 6.35 -3.59 26.38
C PRO A 251 5.88 -3.71 27.83
N VAL A 252 5.16 -4.79 28.13
CA VAL A 252 4.66 -5.08 29.48
C VAL A 252 5.81 -4.94 30.47
N PRO A 253 5.71 -4.07 31.49
CA PRO A 253 6.84 -3.70 32.33
C PRO A 253 7.44 -4.94 32.97
N THR A 254 8.75 -5.13 32.79
CA THR A 254 9.42 -6.31 33.33
C THR A 254 9.37 -6.26 34.86
N PRO A 255 9.55 -7.41 35.56
CA PRO A 255 9.62 -7.41 37.02
C PRO A 255 10.68 -6.43 37.57
N LEU A 256 11.73 -6.15 36.80
CA LEU A 256 12.77 -5.18 37.15
C LEU A 256 12.27 -3.72 37.09
N ASP A 257 11.39 -3.40 36.15
CA ASP A 257 10.80 -2.06 36.00
C ASP A 257 9.74 -1.80 37.08
N VAL A 258 8.96 -2.84 37.43
CA VAL A 258 8.07 -2.82 38.61
C VAL A 258 8.89 -2.63 39.89
N HIS A 259 10.05 -3.28 40.04
CA HIS A 259 10.93 -3.07 41.21
C HIS A 259 11.60 -1.69 41.26
N ARG A 260 11.84 -1.03 40.12
CA ARG A 260 12.38 0.34 40.07
C ARG A 260 11.34 1.41 40.37
N THR A 261 10.09 1.16 39.99
CA THR A 261 8.94 2.07 40.21
C THR A 261 8.25 1.85 41.55
N ALA A 262 8.42 0.68 42.17
CA ALA A 262 7.96 0.41 43.53
C ALA A 262 8.46 1.49 44.51
N PRO A 263 7.58 2.10 45.33
CA PRO A 263 7.97 3.18 46.21
C PRO A 263 9.01 2.68 47.21
N ARG A 264 10.22 3.26 47.17
CA ARG A 264 11.29 3.00 48.14
C ARG A 264 10.77 3.30 49.56
N ARG A 265 10.34 2.26 50.26
CA ARG A 265 9.91 2.31 51.65
C ARG A 265 11.09 2.86 52.46
N ARG A 266 10.97 4.09 52.97
CA ARG A 266 12.02 4.71 53.79
C ARG A 266 12.36 3.74 54.94
N PRO A 267 13.66 3.50 55.24
CA PRO A 267 14.02 2.61 56.34
C PRO A 267 13.35 3.09 57.63
N ALA A 268 12.69 2.18 58.34
CA ALA A 268 12.17 2.48 59.66
C ALA A 268 13.37 2.72 60.59
N LEU A 269 13.51 3.95 61.09
CA LEU A 269 14.50 4.30 62.11
C LEU A 269 14.08 3.71 63.45
N THR A 270 14.38 2.43 63.64
CA THR A 270 14.17 1.67 64.87
C THR A 270 15.34 0.70 65.09
N THR A 271 15.95 0.55 66.26
CA THR A 271 15.89 1.31 67.52
C THR A 271 17.16 0.97 68.32
N ARG A 272 17.77 1.97 68.98
CA ARG A 272 18.73 1.91 70.11
C ARG A 272 19.81 0.82 70.14
N SER A 273 21.05 1.31 70.19
CA SER A 273 22.20 0.64 70.80
C SER A 273 21.93 0.24 72.26
N VAL A 274 22.49 -0.90 72.71
CA VAL A 274 22.49 -1.34 74.11
C VAL A 274 23.94 -1.58 74.56
N PRO A 275 24.46 -0.85 75.57
CA PRO A 275 25.80 -1.06 76.08
C PRO A 275 25.86 -2.08 77.24
N ARG A 276 26.48 -3.24 76.96
CA ARG A 276 27.67 -3.81 77.62
C ARG A 276 27.80 -3.74 79.18
N TRP A 277 28.07 -4.89 79.82
CA TRP A 277 29.22 -5.22 80.73
C TRP A 277 29.03 -6.65 81.33
N SER A 278 29.98 -7.58 81.17
CA SER A 278 31.14 -7.92 82.06
C SER A 278 30.77 -8.92 83.19
N THR A 279 31.54 -9.99 83.49
CA THR A 279 32.92 -9.95 84.03
C THR A 279 33.71 -11.25 83.77
N THR A 280 35.05 -11.18 83.82
CA THR A 280 36.02 -12.26 83.56
C THR A 280 36.93 -12.56 84.76
N THR A 281 37.38 -13.81 84.87
CA THR A 281 38.44 -14.34 85.77
C THR A 281 38.85 -15.72 85.21
N THR A 282 40.08 -16.26 85.19
CA THR A 282 41.50 -15.84 85.47
C THR A 282 42.41 -17.05 85.05
N PRO A 283 43.75 -17.12 85.24
CA PRO A 283 44.81 -16.10 85.46
C PRO A 283 46.14 -16.31 84.66
N SER A 284 47.10 -15.36 84.83
CA SER A 284 48.59 -15.54 84.75
C SER A 284 49.24 -15.91 83.39
N ALA A 285 50.48 -15.53 83.03
CA ALA A 285 51.58 -14.73 83.61
C ALA A 285 52.59 -14.38 82.45
N LEU A 286 53.61 -13.50 82.50
CA LEU A 286 54.20 -12.63 83.55
C LEU A 286 54.87 -11.37 82.89
N LEU A 287 55.83 -10.72 83.57
CA LEU A 287 56.65 -9.55 83.19
C LEU A 287 58.14 -9.84 83.57
N PRO A 288 59.21 -9.09 83.14
CA PRO A 288 59.30 -7.61 83.23
C PRO A 288 60.24 -6.85 82.25
N ALA A 289 60.22 -5.50 82.36
CA ALA A 289 61.34 -4.61 82.01
C ALA A 289 61.57 -3.59 83.14
N ARG A 290 62.83 -3.19 83.39
CA ARG A 290 63.25 -2.39 84.57
C ARG A 290 63.25 -0.86 84.31
N PRO A 291 63.27 -0.01 85.36
CA PRO A 291 63.02 1.44 85.28
C PRO A 291 64.24 2.34 85.55
N SER A 292 64.09 3.64 85.28
CA SER A 292 64.61 4.78 86.07
C SER A 292 64.04 6.09 85.48
N SER A 293 63.14 6.84 86.16
CA SER A 293 63.31 7.70 87.35
C SER A 293 63.82 9.13 86.99
N PRO A 294 63.65 10.17 87.84
CA PRO A 294 62.66 11.20 87.45
C PRO A 294 63.08 12.67 87.62
N ARG A 295 62.20 13.55 87.10
CA ARG A 295 61.83 14.90 87.60
C ARG A 295 62.91 15.90 88.10
N ARG A 296 62.84 17.06 87.43
CA ARG A 296 62.90 18.44 87.96
C ARG A 296 64.29 19.03 88.21
#